data_AF-A0A9C9Y3T1-F1
#
_entry.id   AF-A0A9C9Y3T1-F1
#
_cell.length_a   1.000
_cell.length_b   1.000
_cell.length_c   1.000
_cell.angle_alpha   90.00
_cell.angle_beta   90.00
_cell.angle_gamma   90.00
#
_symmetry.space_group_name_H-M   'P 1'
#
loop_
_entity.id
_entity.type
_entity.pdbx_description
1 polymer ?
#
loop_
_entity_poly.entity_id
_entity_poly.type
_entity_poly.pdbx_seq_one_letter_code
_entity_poly.pdbx_strand_id
1 'polypeptide(L)'
;MQNQQLFYQYTEFLITLIGGLLLFTIWQVIQKRFKKKLAYETTIKRFDKGLLFLSFSLFVWSLSALLSIIYAYFNVDDWLKIISQNMFSILNSLFLILALYYLDNSPNYLYNNKKSTKLIIGFFVVLSLISLFIALFFGETIQTIGFRLNTIPDLILSIVLSWFLIVSLYRTFRNRNMKTIAIIAVFSIVILFLSQLQLVFNVEAYRFFIDLINLIAKITLIYMFLVLGTSWALELAQLPEATTMKLNFTNWNTIILSIPSKNIINQEVNFGKRTTQFNNLLKFAIRRKFAPENQMCIEVYNGGEIVSQTYLTRIIDNINTILSLDEEAKIDRNDFFTFIGQAKYSLRFLPEHIDIQPSLLQEFIHNLDNPSYTVFINNN
;
A
#
# COMPACT_ATOMS: atom_id res chain seq x y z
N MET A 1 0.51 -30.82 -28.89
CA MET A 1 -0.17 -29.62 -28.33
C MET A 1 -0.71 -29.86 -26.91
N GLN A 2 -1.40 -30.97 -26.62
CA GLN A 2 -1.97 -31.23 -25.28
C GLN A 2 -0.92 -31.32 -24.15
N ASN A 3 0.20 -32.01 -24.37
CA ASN A 3 1.29 -32.09 -23.37
C ASN A 3 1.92 -30.73 -23.03
N GLN A 4 1.97 -29.79 -23.99
CA GLN A 4 2.53 -28.45 -23.77
C GLN A 4 1.58 -27.58 -22.92
N GLN A 5 0.27 -27.67 -23.16
CA GLN A 5 -0.73 -26.97 -22.36
C GLN A 5 -0.77 -27.50 -20.93
N LEU A 6 -0.70 -28.82 -20.76
CA LEU A 6 -0.61 -29.44 -19.43
C LEU A 6 0.65 -28.98 -18.70
N PHE A 7 1.81 -28.96 -19.39
CA PHE A 7 3.05 -28.46 -18.80
C PHE A 7 2.92 -27.01 -18.30
N TYR A 8 2.36 -26.12 -19.12
CA TYR A 8 2.10 -24.74 -18.72
C TYR A 8 1.19 -24.67 -17.49
N GLN A 9 0.07 -25.41 -17.47
CA GLN A 9 -0.88 -25.40 -16.36
C GLN A 9 -0.29 -25.97 -15.05
N TYR A 10 0.46 -27.06 -15.11
CA TYR A 10 1.15 -27.61 -13.93
C TYR A 10 2.17 -26.62 -13.37
N THR A 11 2.94 -25.98 -14.25
CA THR A 11 3.96 -25.01 -13.86
C THR A 11 3.31 -23.77 -13.25
N GLU A 12 2.24 -23.25 -13.88
CA GLU A 12 1.47 -22.14 -13.34
C GLU A 12 0.89 -22.47 -11.97
N PHE A 13 0.26 -23.65 -11.81
CA PHE A 13 -0.31 -24.11 -10.54
C PHE A 13 0.72 -24.11 -9.41
N LEU A 14 1.87 -24.74 -9.63
CA LEU A 14 2.91 -24.87 -8.61
C LEU A 14 3.50 -23.50 -8.22
N ILE A 15 3.88 -22.68 -9.21
CA ILE A 15 4.54 -21.41 -8.97
C ILE A 15 3.61 -20.44 -8.24
N THR A 16 2.36 -20.34 -8.67
CA THR A 16 1.38 -19.43 -8.06
C THR A 16 0.97 -19.91 -6.66
N LEU A 17 0.87 -21.21 -6.43
CA LEU A 17 0.61 -21.78 -5.11
C LEU A 17 1.75 -21.46 -4.13
N ILE A 18 2.99 -21.72 -4.53
CA ILE A 18 4.18 -21.44 -3.70
C ILE A 18 4.28 -19.93 -3.44
N GLY A 19 4.12 -19.09 -4.47
CA GLY A 19 4.13 -17.63 -4.33
C GLY A 19 3.04 -17.13 -3.37
N GLY A 20 1.83 -17.67 -3.49
CA GLY A 20 0.70 -17.35 -2.61
C GLY A 20 0.97 -17.71 -1.15
N LEU A 21 1.51 -18.91 -0.90
CA LEU A 21 1.88 -19.39 0.44
C LEU A 21 3.01 -18.55 1.07
N LEU A 22 4.03 -18.18 0.30
CA LEU A 22 5.13 -17.34 0.78
C LEU A 22 4.63 -15.94 1.17
N LEU A 23 3.83 -15.29 0.32
CA LEU A 23 3.23 -14.00 0.65
C LEU A 23 2.33 -14.07 1.88
N PHE A 24 1.52 -15.12 1.98
CA PHE A 24 0.66 -15.34 3.13
C PHE A 24 1.46 -15.52 4.42
N THR A 25 2.58 -16.24 4.34
CA THR A 25 3.46 -16.45 5.48
C THR A 25 4.14 -15.15 5.93
N ILE A 26 4.63 -14.34 4.99
CA ILE A 26 5.15 -12.98 5.28
C ILE A 26 4.08 -12.15 6.00
N TRP A 27 2.85 -12.17 5.50
CA TRP A 27 1.71 -11.49 6.12
C TRP A 27 1.47 -11.95 7.57
N GLN A 28 1.42 -13.27 7.80
CA GLN A 28 1.23 -13.83 9.14
C GLN A 28 2.35 -13.46 10.11
N VAL A 29 3.60 -13.50 9.65
CA VAL A 29 4.77 -13.13 10.47
C VAL A 29 4.67 -11.67 10.89
N ILE A 30 4.28 -10.78 9.98
CA ILE A 30 4.14 -9.36 10.27
C ILE A 30 3.03 -9.11 11.30
N GLN A 31 1.87 -9.75 11.12
CA GLN A 31 0.76 -9.71 12.07
C GLN A 31 1.17 -10.16 13.48
N LYS A 32 1.89 -11.29 13.59
CA LYS A 32 2.34 -11.84 14.88
C LYS A 32 3.41 -10.98 15.53
N ARG A 33 4.44 -10.58 14.77
CA ARG A 33 5.63 -9.89 15.30
C ARG A 33 5.37 -8.42 15.61
N PHE A 34 4.55 -7.75 14.81
CA PHE A 34 4.31 -6.31 14.92
C PHE A 34 2.93 -5.96 15.46
N LYS A 35 2.21 -6.91 16.09
CA LYS A 35 0.85 -6.72 16.62
C LYS A 35 0.69 -5.44 17.45
N LYS A 36 1.68 -5.14 18.30
CA LYS A 36 1.69 -3.92 19.13
C LYS A 36 1.85 -2.65 18.27
N LYS A 37 2.80 -2.62 17.34
CA LYS A 37 2.97 -1.49 16.39
C LYS A 37 1.72 -1.27 15.52
N LEU A 38 1.12 -2.37 15.06
CA LEU A 38 -0.10 -2.40 14.26
C LEU A 38 -1.33 -1.90 15.02
N ALA A 39 -1.42 -2.08 16.34
CA ALA A 39 -2.61 -1.71 17.11
C ALA A 39 -2.85 -0.19 17.16
N TYR A 40 -1.77 0.59 17.30
CA TYR A 40 -1.80 2.04 17.57
C TYR A 40 -1.69 2.90 16.30
N GLU A 41 -1.34 2.34 15.14
CA GLU A 41 -1.10 3.09 13.90
C GLU A 41 -2.08 2.71 12.80
N THR A 42 -3.05 3.61 12.54
CA THR A 42 -4.14 3.42 11.56
C THR A 42 -3.64 3.33 10.12
N THR A 43 -2.50 3.95 9.82
CA THR A 43 -1.81 3.87 8.52
C THR A 43 -1.16 2.52 8.30
N ILE A 44 -0.53 1.97 9.34
CA ILE A 44 0.17 0.68 9.28
C ILE A 44 -0.81 -0.50 9.12
N LYS A 45 -2.01 -0.41 9.71
CA LYS A 45 -3.09 -1.41 9.51
C LYS A 45 -3.53 -1.59 8.04
N ARG A 46 -3.21 -0.63 7.17
CA ARG A 46 -3.69 -0.60 5.78
C ARG A 46 -2.85 -1.49 4.86
N PHE A 47 -1.54 -1.33 4.86
CA PHE A 47 -0.63 -2.08 3.98
C PHE A 47 -0.69 -3.60 4.21
N ASP A 48 -0.89 -3.97 5.47
CA ASP A 48 -1.11 -5.34 5.95
C ASP A 48 -2.21 -6.08 5.15
N LYS A 49 -3.35 -5.43 4.92
CA LYS A 49 -4.45 -6.00 4.14
C LYS A 49 -4.12 -6.11 2.65
N GLY A 50 -3.29 -5.21 2.12
CA GLY A 50 -2.84 -5.25 0.73
C GLY A 50 -2.08 -6.53 0.41
N LEU A 51 -1.15 -6.92 1.29
CA LEU A 51 -0.35 -8.15 1.12
C LEU A 51 -1.24 -9.41 1.17
N LEU A 52 -2.26 -9.41 2.02
CA LEU A 52 -3.26 -10.48 2.09
C LEU A 52 -4.02 -10.62 0.76
N PHE A 53 -4.50 -9.50 0.20
CA PHE A 53 -5.22 -9.53 -1.08
C PHE A 53 -4.32 -9.93 -2.27
N LEU A 54 -3.03 -9.56 -2.25
CA LEU A 54 -2.06 -10.08 -3.23
C LEU A 54 -1.91 -11.60 -3.13
N SER A 55 -1.82 -12.13 -1.91
CA SER A 55 -1.76 -13.58 -1.70
C SER A 55 -3.02 -14.28 -2.21
N PHE A 56 -4.21 -13.74 -1.95
CA PHE A 56 -5.46 -14.28 -2.48
C PHE A 56 -5.54 -14.24 -4.01
N SER A 57 -5.03 -13.20 -4.65
CA SER A 57 -4.90 -13.17 -6.13
C SER A 57 -4.05 -14.34 -6.64
N LEU A 58 -2.92 -14.65 -6.01
CA LEU A 58 -2.09 -15.79 -6.42
C LEU A 58 -2.79 -17.14 -6.18
N PHE A 59 -3.55 -17.29 -5.09
CA PHE A 59 -4.37 -18.49 -4.88
C PHE A 59 -5.46 -18.65 -5.93
N VAL A 60 -6.04 -17.54 -6.41
CA VAL A 60 -7.01 -17.58 -7.52
C VAL A 60 -6.36 -18.08 -8.81
N TRP A 61 -5.16 -17.61 -9.15
CA TRP A 61 -4.41 -18.15 -10.30
C TRP A 61 -4.10 -19.65 -10.14
N SER A 62 -3.68 -20.08 -8.95
CA SER A 62 -3.43 -21.49 -8.66
C SER A 62 -4.70 -22.33 -8.84
N LEU A 63 -5.83 -21.90 -8.27
CA LEU A 63 -7.09 -22.62 -8.39
C LEU A 63 -7.62 -22.68 -9.84
N SER A 64 -7.45 -21.59 -10.59
CA SER A 64 -7.79 -21.53 -12.02
C SER A 64 -6.95 -22.52 -12.85
N ALA A 65 -5.65 -22.61 -12.59
CA ALA A 65 -4.76 -23.57 -13.23
C ALA A 65 -5.13 -25.01 -12.86
N LEU A 66 -5.40 -25.28 -11.57
CA LEU A 66 -5.84 -26.60 -11.10
C LEU A 66 -7.13 -27.07 -11.78
N LEU A 67 -8.13 -26.19 -11.88
CA LEU A 67 -9.39 -26.52 -12.55
C LEU A 67 -9.19 -26.75 -14.04
N SER A 68 -8.30 -26.00 -14.69
CA SER A 68 -7.96 -26.22 -16.09
C SER A 68 -7.33 -27.60 -16.33
N ILE A 69 -6.51 -28.08 -15.40
CA ILE A 69 -5.96 -29.45 -15.42
C ILE A 69 -7.09 -30.47 -15.27
N ILE A 70 -7.98 -30.29 -14.28
CA ILE A 70 -9.14 -31.17 -14.06
C ILE A 70 -10.00 -31.24 -15.32
N TYR A 71 -10.32 -30.11 -15.94
CA TYR A 71 -11.10 -30.08 -17.18
C TYR A 71 -10.42 -30.79 -18.35
N ALA A 72 -9.09 -30.77 -18.42
CA ALA A 72 -8.33 -31.49 -19.44
C ALA A 72 -8.39 -33.02 -19.23
N TYR A 73 -8.47 -33.51 -17.99
CA TYR A 73 -8.58 -34.94 -17.69
C TYR A 73 -10.00 -35.50 -17.80
N PHE A 74 -11.00 -34.74 -17.32
CA PHE A 74 -12.38 -35.20 -17.26
C PHE A 74 -13.21 -34.86 -18.51
N ASN A 75 -12.57 -34.30 -19.54
CA ASN A 75 -13.18 -33.89 -20.81
C ASN A 75 -14.51 -33.13 -20.63
N VAL A 76 -14.50 -32.14 -19.73
CA VAL A 76 -15.66 -31.34 -19.36
C VAL A 76 -16.11 -30.46 -20.53
N ASP A 77 -17.41 -30.16 -20.62
CA ASP A 77 -17.99 -29.29 -21.65
C ASP A 77 -17.26 -27.94 -21.77
N ASP A 78 -17.02 -27.49 -23.01
CA ASP A 78 -16.27 -26.26 -23.29
C ASP A 78 -16.97 -25.00 -22.75
N TRP A 79 -18.30 -25.01 -22.67
CA TRP A 79 -19.08 -23.94 -22.04
C TRP A 79 -18.73 -23.76 -20.55
N LEU A 80 -18.61 -24.86 -19.80
CA LEU A 80 -18.20 -24.82 -18.39
C LEU A 80 -16.75 -24.34 -18.23
N LYS A 81 -15.86 -24.72 -19.15
CA LYS A 81 -14.47 -24.23 -19.15
C LYS A 81 -14.41 -22.71 -19.31
N ILE A 82 -15.15 -22.15 -20.27
CA ILE A 82 -15.17 -20.71 -20.56
C ILE A 82 -15.73 -19.92 -19.38
N ILE A 83 -16.85 -20.35 -18.78
CA ILE A 83 -17.44 -19.66 -17.64
C ILE A 83 -16.47 -19.66 -16.45
N SER A 84 -15.89 -20.82 -16.15
CA SER A 84 -14.95 -20.98 -15.04
C SER A 84 -13.74 -20.06 -15.21
N GLN A 85 -13.13 -20.04 -16.40
CA GLN A 85 -11.99 -19.16 -16.71
C GLN A 85 -12.33 -17.68 -16.53
N ASN A 86 -13.49 -17.23 -17.04
CA ASN A 86 -13.93 -15.85 -16.90
C ASN A 86 -14.18 -15.48 -15.42
N MET A 87 -14.82 -16.36 -14.65
CA MET A 87 -15.06 -16.13 -13.22
C MET A 87 -13.74 -15.99 -12.43
N PHE A 88 -12.74 -16.82 -12.70
CA PHE A 88 -11.45 -16.71 -12.03
C PHE A 88 -10.65 -15.47 -12.47
N SER A 89 -10.72 -15.06 -13.74
CA SER A 89 -10.07 -13.82 -14.20
C SER A 89 -10.67 -12.59 -13.49
N ILE A 90 -11.99 -12.53 -13.40
CA ILE A 90 -12.75 -11.53 -12.64
C ILE A 90 -12.32 -11.50 -11.17
N LEU A 91 -12.36 -12.66 -10.51
CA LEU A 91 -12.08 -12.77 -9.09
C LEU A 91 -10.63 -12.37 -8.78
N ASN A 92 -9.70 -12.77 -9.64
CA ASN A 92 -8.30 -12.40 -9.55
C ASN A 92 -8.12 -10.89 -9.62
N SER A 93 -8.74 -10.27 -10.61
CA SER A 93 -8.64 -8.84 -10.83
C SER A 93 -9.24 -8.05 -9.67
N LEU A 94 -10.36 -8.50 -9.12
CA LEU A 94 -10.95 -7.94 -7.91
C LEU A 94 -9.97 -7.96 -6.73
N PHE A 95 -9.27 -9.08 -6.50
CA PHE A 95 -8.25 -9.13 -5.44
C PHE A 95 -7.07 -8.22 -5.69
N LEU A 96 -6.58 -8.11 -6.93
CA LEU A 96 -5.49 -7.18 -7.27
C LEU A 96 -5.90 -5.71 -7.06
N ILE A 97 -7.15 -5.35 -7.35
CA ILE A 97 -7.67 -3.99 -7.11
C ILE A 97 -7.83 -3.72 -5.62
N LEU A 98 -8.36 -4.68 -4.88
CA LEU A 98 -8.42 -4.58 -3.42
C LEU A 98 -7.02 -4.38 -2.85
N ALA A 99 -6.02 -5.15 -3.30
CA ALA A 99 -4.64 -4.93 -2.92
C ALA A 99 -4.14 -3.52 -3.25
N LEU A 100 -4.41 -3.01 -4.46
CA LEU A 100 -4.05 -1.66 -4.89
C LEU A 100 -4.69 -0.55 -4.04
N TYR A 101 -5.89 -0.76 -3.51
CA TYR A 101 -6.52 0.17 -2.57
C TYR A 101 -5.75 0.27 -1.24
N TYR A 102 -5.08 -0.80 -0.84
CA TYR A 102 -4.32 -0.84 0.41
C TYR A 102 -2.85 -0.43 0.27
N LEU A 103 -2.35 -0.18 -0.95
CA LEU A 103 -0.98 0.31 -1.19
C LEU A 103 -0.84 1.83 -1.00
N ASP A 104 0.24 2.25 -0.34
CA ASP A 104 0.47 3.64 0.07
C ASP A 104 0.66 4.63 -1.10
N ASN A 105 1.21 4.19 -2.22
CA ASN A 105 1.52 5.05 -3.36
C ASN A 105 0.56 4.88 -4.55
N SER A 106 -0.64 4.36 -4.27
CA SER A 106 -1.73 4.28 -5.26
C SER A 106 -2.13 5.69 -5.74
N PRO A 107 -2.64 5.88 -6.98
CA PRO A 107 -3.04 7.19 -7.48
C PRO A 107 -3.98 7.94 -6.53
N ASN A 108 -3.88 9.27 -6.48
CA ASN A 108 -4.64 10.12 -5.55
C ASN A 108 -6.17 9.89 -5.58
N TYR A 109 -6.71 9.37 -6.69
CA TYR A 109 -8.13 9.03 -6.85
C TYR A 109 -8.54 7.73 -6.13
N LEU A 110 -7.61 6.78 -5.94
CA LEU A 110 -7.76 5.56 -5.14
C LEU A 110 -7.36 5.78 -3.68
N TYR A 111 -6.45 6.73 -3.46
CA TYR A 111 -5.86 6.99 -2.16
C TYR A 111 -6.75 7.86 -1.27
N ASN A 112 -7.19 7.31 -0.13
CA ASN A 112 -7.88 8.03 0.94
C ASN A 112 -9.20 8.74 0.54
N ASN A 113 -9.82 8.34 -0.56
CA ASN A 113 -11.15 8.77 -0.94
C ASN A 113 -12.13 7.59 -0.87
N LYS A 114 -12.81 7.46 0.27
CA LYS A 114 -13.80 6.40 0.52
C LYS A 114 -14.93 6.39 -0.53
N LYS A 115 -15.28 7.55 -1.11
CA LYS A 115 -16.33 7.68 -2.12
C LYS A 115 -15.86 7.18 -3.48
N SER A 116 -14.69 7.64 -3.95
CA SER A 116 -14.12 7.22 -5.24
C SER A 116 -13.72 5.75 -5.24
N THR A 117 -13.23 5.22 -4.13
CA THR A 117 -12.90 3.79 -4.02
C THR A 117 -14.12 2.90 -4.16
N LYS A 118 -15.23 3.23 -3.47
CA LYS A 118 -16.49 2.48 -3.61
C LYS A 118 -17.01 2.52 -5.05
N LEU A 119 -16.83 3.66 -5.74
CA LEU A 119 -17.20 3.82 -7.14
C LEU A 119 -16.33 2.93 -8.05
N ILE A 120 -15.01 2.90 -7.84
CA ILE A 120 -14.10 2.05 -8.61
C ILE A 120 -14.38 0.56 -8.36
N ILE A 121 -14.52 0.13 -7.11
CA ILE A 121 -14.90 -1.26 -6.78
C ILE A 121 -16.25 -1.60 -7.42
N GLY A 122 -17.23 -0.71 -7.32
CA GLY A 122 -18.53 -0.87 -7.98
C GLY A 122 -18.41 -0.99 -9.50
N PHE A 123 -17.59 -0.16 -10.14
CA PHE A 123 -17.30 -0.22 -11.57
C PHE A 123 -16.73 -1.59 -11.97
N PHE A 124 -15.75 -2.12 -11.23
CA PHE A 124 -15.18 -3.44 -11.52
C PHE A 124 -16.15 -4.58 -11.27
N VAL A 125 -16.98 -4.51 -10.22
CA VAL A 125 -18.05 -5.50 -9.99
C VAL A 125 -19.06 -5.47 -11.13
N VAL A 126 -19.47 -4.28 -11.59
CA VAL A 126 -20.38 -4.13 -12.73
C VAL A 126 -19.75 -4.68 -14.00
N LEU A 127 -18.49 -4.35 -14.29
CA LEU A 127 -17.78 -4.80 -15.49
C LEU A 127 -17.58 -6.32 -15.49
N SER A 128 -17.36 -6.90 -14.30
CA SER A 128 -17.32 -8.34 -14.07
C SER A 128 -18.67 -9.02 -14.31
N LEU A 129 -19.77 -8.43 -13.82
CA LEU A 129 -21.13 -8.94 -14.05
C LEU A 129 -21.49 -8.85 -15.54
N ILE A 130 -21.08 -7.78 -16.24
CA ILE A 130 -21.25 -7.64 -17.68
C ILE A 130 -20.47 -8.74 -18.41
N SER A 131 -19.22 -9.00 -18.01
CA SER A 131 -18.41 -10.08 -18.59
C SER A 131 -19.06 -11.45 -18.40
N LEU A 132 -19.59 -11.72 -17.21
CA LEU A 132 -20.28 -12.98 -16.90
C LEU A 132 -21.59 -13.09 -17.69
N PHE A 133 -22.37 -12.01 -17.80
CA PHE A 133 -23.58 -11.95 -18.61
C PHE A 133 -23.29 -12.23 -20.09
N ILE A 134 -22.24 -11.61 -20.64
CA ILE A 134 -21.83 -11.85 -22.03
C ILE A 134 -21.42 -13.32 -22.22
N ALA A 135 -20.67 -13.90 -21.29
CA ALA A 135 -20.27 -15.30 -21.35
C ALA A 135 -21.46 -16.28 -21.27
N LEU A 136 -22.48 -15.97 -20.46
CA LEU A 136 -23.67 -16.82 -20.32
C LEU A 136 -24.60 -16.76 -21.53
N PHE A 137 -24.83 -15.56 -22.09
CA PHE A 137 -25.83 -15.36 -23.15
C PHE A 137 -25.28 -15.48 -24.57
N PHE A 138 -24.00 -15.14 -24.79
CA PHE A 138 -23.43 -15.09 -26.14
C PHE A 138 -22.47 -16.24 -26.47
N GLY A 139 -22.17 -17.15 -25.52
CA GLY A 139 -21.48 -18.43 -25.77
C GLY A 139 -20.29 -18.39 -26.75
N GLU A 140 -20.01 -19.51 -27.42
CA GLU A 140 -19.02 -19.58 -28.53
C GLU A 140 -19.55 -18.98 -29.85
N THR A 141 -20.78 -18.47 -29.88
CA THR A 141 -21.55 -18.27 -31.12
C THR A 141 -21.17 -17.03 -31.91
N ILE A 142 -20.23 -16.21 -31.41
CA ILE A 142 -19.75 -15.04 -32.14
C ILE A 142 -18.25 -15.12 -32.41
N GLN A 143 -17.82 -16.15 -33.15
CA GLN A 143 -16.58 -16.10 -33.94
C GLN A 143 -16.86 -15.38 -35.26
N THR A 144 -17.12 -14.07 -35.23
CA THR A 144 -17.15 -13.28 -36.46
C THR A 144 -15.77 -12.62 -36.64
N ILE A 145 -15.08 -13.00 -37.72
CA ILE A 145 -13.84 -12.36 -38.19
C ILE A 145 -12.64 -12.53 -37.23
N GLY A 146 -12.45 -13.72 -36.65
CA GLY A 146 -11.24 -14.03 -35.87
C GLY A 146 -11.12 -13.34 -34.50
N PHE A 147 -12.12 -12.56 -34.09
CA PHE A 147 -12.21 -11.93 -32.76
C PHE A 147 -13.06 -12.76 -31.81
N ARG A 148 -12.56 -13.00 -30.60
CA ARG A 148 -13.35 -13.61 -29.52
C ARG A 148 -14.08 -12.55 -28.71
N LEU A 149 -15.29 -12.17 -29.11
CA LEU A 149 -16.07 -11.09 -28.45
C LEU A 149 -16.31 -11.34 -26.95
N ASN A 150 -16.36 -12.60 -26.53
CA ASN A 150 -16.50 -12.99 -25.13
C ASN A 150 -15.31 -12.56 -24.24
N THR A 151 -14.15 -12.25 -24.82
CA THR A 151 -12.93 -11.82 -24.10
C THR A 151 -12.75 -10.31 -24.01
N ILE A 152 -13.56 -9.51 -24.71
CA ILE A 152 -13.43 -8.04 -24.72
C ILE A 152 -13.61 -7.41 -23.33
N PRO A 153 -14.61 -7.78 -22.52
CA PRO A 153 -14.77 -7.21 -21.18
C PRO A 153 -13.54 -7.47 -20.30
N ASP A 154 -12.96 -8.66 -20.39
CA ASP A 154 -11.76 -9.03 -19.64
C ASP A 154 -10.53 -8.25 -20.13
N LEU A 155 -10.43 -7.99 -21.44
CA LEU A 155 -9.38 -7.13 -21.98
C LEU A 155 -9.49 -5.70 -21.45
N ILE A 156 -10.68 -5.10 -21.46
CA ILE A 156 -10.90 -3.75 -20.89
C ILE A 156 -10.50 -3.73 -19.43
N LEU A 157 -10.91 -4.75 -18.68
CA LEU A 157 -10.58 -4.90 -17.27
C LEU A 157 -9.06 -5.00 -17.05
N SER A 158 -8.36 -5.76 -17.89
CA SER A 158 -6.91 -5.89 -17.85
C SER A 158 -6.17 -4.59 -18.21
N ILE A 159 -6.66 -3.81 -19.18
CA ILE A 159 -6.09 -2.49 -19.51
C ILE A 159 -6.11 -1.59 -18.26
N VAL A 160 -7.28 -1.49 -17.64
CA VAL A 160 -7.46 -0.63 -16.46
C VAL A 160 -6.62 -1.12 -15.29
N LEU A 161 -6.59 -2.43 -15.03
CA LEU A 161 -5.80 -3.03 -13.97
C LEU A 161 -4.30 -2.84 -14.18
N SER A 162 -3.81 -3.09 -15.40
CA SER A 162 -2.40 -2.97 -15.77
C SER A 162 -1.92 -1.53 -15.59
N TRP A 163 -2.72 -0.55 -16.00
CA TRP A 163 -2.45 0.86 -15.76
C TRP A 163 -2.29 1.17 -14.26
N PHE A 164 -3.22 0.70 -13.42
CA PHE A 164 -3.13 0.92 -11.97
C PHE A 164 -1.93 0.24 -11.33
N LEU A 165 -1.63 -1.01 -11.73
CA LEU A 165 -0.45 -1.74 -11.24
C LEU A 165 0.85 -1.05 -11.62
N ILE A 166 0.98 -0.57 -12.88
CA ILE A 166 2.15 0.18 -13.34
C ILE A 166 2.37 1.41 -12.45
N VAL A 167 1.33 2.25 -12.30
CA VAL A 167 1.48 3.49 -11.53
C VAL A 167 1.78 3.20 -10.06
N SER A 168 1.09 2.24 -9.46
CA SER A 168 1.24 1.91 -8.03
C SER A 168 2.59 1.28 -7.71
N LEU A 169 2.99 0.23 -8.45
CA LEU A 169 4.26 -0.45 -8.20
C LEU A 169 5.45 0.46 -8.54
N TYR A 170 5.40 1.19 -9.66
CA TYR A 170 6.48 2.11 -10.02
C TYR A 170 6.71 3.16 -8.93
N ARG A 171 5.65 3.84 -8.47
CA ARG A 171 5.77 4.83 -7.39
C ARG A 171 6.24 4.19 -6.10
N THR A 172 5.75 3.00 -5.76
CA THR A 172 6.12 2.29 -4.53
C THR A 172 7.60 1.92 -4.50
N PHE A 173 8.10 1.28 -5.56
CA PHE A 173 9.51 0.91 -5.62
C PHE A 173 10.43 2.12 -5.75
N ARG A 174 10.03 3.16 -6.48
CA ARG A 174 10.81 4.40 -6.61
C ARG A 174 10.92 5.15 -5.28
N ASN A 175 9.83 5.25 -4.52
CA ASN A 175 9.82 5.90 -3.20
C ASN A 175 10.66 5.14 -2.16
N ARG A 176 10.81 3.82 -2.34
CA ARG A 176 11.67 2.95 -1.52
C ARG A 176 13.11 2.85 -2.07
N ASN A 177 13.52 3.75 -2.96
CA ASN A 177 14.84 3.77 -3.61
C ASN A 177 15.21 2.52 -4.45
N MET A 178 14.26 1.64 -4.76
CA MET A 178 14.44 0.43 -5.56
C MET A 178 14.17 0.69 -7.06
N LYS A 179 14.96 1.59 -7.68
CA LYS A 179 14.72 2.07 -9.07
C LYS A 179 14.74 0.95 -10.11
N THR A 180 15.70 0.01 -10.02
CA THR A 180 15.82 -1.11 -10.96
C THR A 180 14.59 -2.00 -10.93
N ILE A 181 14.12 -2.31 -9.72
CA ILE A 181 12.92 -3.11 -9.47
C ILE A 181 11.68 -2.39 -10.02
N ALA A 182 11.58 -1.07 -9.84
CA ALA A 182 10.48 -0.27 -10.41
C ALA A 182 10.39 -0.39 -11.95
N ILE A 183 11.52 -0.39 -12.65
CA ILE A 183 11.57 -0.53 -14.11
C ILE A 183 11.15 -1.94 -14.53
N ILE A 184 11.69 -2.96 -13.86
CA ILE A 184 11.33 -4.37 -14.12
C ILE A 184 9.82 -4.61 -13.92
N ALA A 185 9.21 -3.98 -12.92
CA ALA A 185 7.77 -4.07 -12.67
C ALA A 185 6.94 -3.60 -13.87
N VAL A 186 7.30 -2.43 -14.43
CA VAL A 186 6.60 -1.85 -15.58
C VAL A 186 6.72 -2.76 -16.80
N PHE A 187 7.93 -3.21 -17.12
CA PHE A 187 8.14 -4.13 -18.23
C PHE A 187 7.36 -5.44 -18.05
N SER A 188 7.38 -6.02 -16.85
CA SER A 188 6.67 -7.27 -16.57
C SER A 188 5.16 -7.14 -16.77
N ILE A 189 4.56 -6.03 -16.32
CA ILE A 189 3.12 -5.78 -16.50
C ILE A 189 2.78 -5.53 -17.97
N VAL A 190 3.61 -4.77 -18.70
CA VAL A 190 3.40 -4.55 -20.14
C VAL A 190 3.48 -5.86 -20.91
N ILE A 191 4.46 -6.71 -20.60
CA ILE A 191 4.59 -8.04 -21.22
C ILE A 191 3.39 -8.93 -20.88
N LEU A 192 2.95 -8.95 -19.61
CA LEU A 192 1.74 -9.66 -19.19
C LEU A 192 0.53 -9.20 -20.01
N PHE A 193 0.34 -7.88 -20.16
CA PHE A 193 -0.75 -7.31 -20.96
C PHE A 193 -0.67 -7.68 -22.44
N LEU A 194 0.52 -7.58 -23.06
CA LEU A 194 0.73 -7.96 -24.45
C LEU A 194 0.42 -9.44 -24.70
N SER A 195 0.75 -10.32 -23.75
CA SER A 195 0.42 -11.75 -23.83
C SER A 195 -1.09 -12.01 -23.84
N GLN A 196 -1.88 -11.14 -23.20
CA GLN A 196 -3.34 -11.27 -23.15
C GLN A 196 -4.02 -10.75 -24.42
N LEU A 197 -3.46 -9.74 -25.10
CA LEU A 197 -4.00 -9.27 -26.38
C LEU A 197 -4.10 -10.40 -27.40
N GLN A 198 -3.10 -11.27 -27.46
CA GLN A 198 -3.05 -12.35 -28.44
C GLN A 198 -4.14 -13.41 -28.23
N LEU A 199 -4.69 -13.54 -27.03
CA LEU A 199 -5.87 -14.39 -26.76
C LEU A 199 -7.13 -13.86 -27.44
N VAL A 200 -7.22 -12.54 -27.65
CA VAL A 200 -8.34 -11.87 -28.33
C VAL A 200 -8.24 -12.03 -29.85
N PHE A 201 -7.02 -11.97 -30.41
CA PHE A 201 -6.74 -12.01 -31.85
C PHE A 201 -6.49 -13.43 -32.42
N ASN A 202 -6.63 -14.49 -31.61
CA ASN A 202 -6.56 -15.90 -32.00
C ASN A 202 -5.35 -16.29 -32.88
N VAL A 203 -4.14 -15.83 -32.53
CA VAL A 203 -2.91 -16.14 -33.28
C VAL A 203 -2.35 -17.51 -32.85
N GLU A 204 -2.79 -18.59 -33.51
CA GLU A 204 -2.43 -19.96 -33.13
C GLU A 204 -0.96 -20.32 -33.36
N ALA A 205 -0.29 -19.68 -34.33
CA ALA A 205 1.06 -20.04 -34.78
C ALA A 205 2.15 -19.93 -33.70
N TYR A 206 1.95 -19.11 -32.66
CA TYR A 206 2.97 -18.83 -31.63
C TYR A 206 2.54 -19.21 -30.20
N ARG A 207 1.47 -20.00 -30.05
CA ARG A 207 0.82 -20.26 -28.74
C ARG A 207 1.78 -20.66 -27.61
N PHE A 208 2.74 -21.55 -27.88
CA PHE A 208 3.73 -21.96 -26.87
C PHE A 208 4.60 -20.80 -26.37
N PHE A 209 5.09 -19.94 -27.26
CA PHE A 209 5.91 -18.79 -26.87
C PHE A 209 5.12 -17.78 -26.08
N ILE A 210 3.83 -17.62 -26.40
CA ILE A 210 2.91 -16.72 -25.68
C ILE A 210 2.68 -17.24 -24.26
N ASP A 211 2.39 -18.53 -24.12
CA ASP A 211 2.23 -19.20 -22.82
C ASP A 211 3.52 -19.06 -21.97
N LEU A 212 4.68 -19.22 -22.60
CA LEU A 212 5.99 -19.04 -21.93
C LEU A 212 6.22 -17.59 -21.48
N ILE A 213 5.94 -16.61 -22.34
CA ILE A 213 6.08 -15.17 -22.03
C ILE A 213 5.14 -14.80 -20.87
N ASN A 214 3.90 -15.29 -20.89
CA ASN A 214 2.92 -15.07 -19.83
C ASN A 214 3.41 -15.68 -18.50
N LEU A 215 3.94 -16.90 -18.54
CA LEU A 215 4.51 -17.55 -17.37
C LEU A 215 5.69 -16.75 -16.79
N ILE A 216 6.63 -16.30 -17.63
CA ILE A 216 7.77 -15.47 -17.21
C ILE A 216 7.30 -14.16 -16.57
N ALA A 217 6.30 -13.50 -17.18
CA ALA A 217 5.74 -12.26 -16.64
C ALA A 217 5.06 -12.49 -15.27
N LYS A 218 4.29 -13.57 -15.10
CA LYS A 218 3.65 -13.94 -13.83
C LYS A 218 4.69 -14.28 -12.75
N ILE A 219 5.70 -15.08 -13.07
CA ILE A 219 6.81 -15.40 -12.15
C ILE A 219 7.48 -14.11 -11.68
N THR A 220 7.82 -13.23 -12.63
CA THR A 220 8.47 -11.96 -12.31
C THR A 220 7.58 -11.12 -11.39
N LEU A 221 6.29 -11.01 -11.70
CA LEU A 221 5.33 -10.29 -10.86
C LEU A 221 5.21 -10.88 -9.44
N ILE A 222 5.23 -12.21 -9.29
CA ILE A 222 5.24 -12.87 -7.97
C ILE A 222 6.49 -12.47 -7.18
N TYR A 223 7.67 -12.51 -7.80
CA TYR A 223 8.90 -12.04 -7.15
C TYR A 223 8.81 -10.57 -6.75
N MET A 224 8.22 -9.72 -7.59
CA MET A 224 7.97 -8.31 -7.27
C MET A 224 7.08 -8.15 -6.03
N PHE A 225 6.01 -8.96 -5.90
CA PHE A 225 5.17 -8.95 -4.71
C PHE A 225 5.91 -9.42 -3.47
N LEU A 226 6.80 -10.42 -3.58
CA LEU A 226 7.62 -10.88 -2.46
C LEU A 226 8.63 -9.80 -2.01
N VAL A 227 9.28 -9.11 -2.95
CA VAL A 227 10.15 -7.96 -2.66
C VAL A 227 9.37 -6.83 -1.98
N LEU A 228 8.13 -6.58 -2.43
CA LEU A 228 7.25 -5.61 -1.80
C LEU A 228 6.92 -6.00 -0.35
N GLY A 229 6.53 -7.25 -0.10
CA GLY A 229 6.21 -7.74 1.24
C GLY A 229 7.40 -7.71 2.20
N THR A 230 8.57 -8.14 1.73
CA THR A 230 9.81 -8.15 2.54
C THR A 230 10.33 -6.75 2.81
N SER A 231 10.32 -5.84 1.83
CA SER A 231 10.72 -4.44 2.04
C SER A 231 9.81 -3.73 3.04
N TRP A 232 8.52 -4.07 3.06
CA TRP A 232 7.61 -3.53 4.07
C TRP A 232 7.88 -4.11 5.47
N ALA A 233 8.14 -5.42 5.57
CA ALA A 233 8.55 -6.02 6.83
C ALA A 233 9.82 -5.36 7.40
N LEU A 234 10.76 -5.00 6.53
CA LEU A 234 11.99 -4.29 6.90
C LEU A 234 11.69 -2.87 7.39
N GLU A 235 10.86 -2.12 6.67
CA GLU A 235 10.43 -0.77 7.07
C GLU A 235 9.76 -0.80 8.46
N LEU A 236 8.84 -1.74 8.69
CA LEU A 236 8.22 -1.93 10.00
C LEU A 236 9.18 -2.32 11.11
N ALA A 237 10.22 -3.09 10.79
CA ALA A 237 11.24 -3.47 11.75
C ALA A 237 12.04 -2.22 12.20
N GLN A 238 12.32 -1.31 11.27
CA GLN A 238 13.10 -0.09 11.51
C GLN A 238 12.27 1.03 12.18
N LEU A 239 10.95 1.07 11.99
CA LEU A 239 10.10 2.08 12.61
C LEU A 239 10.14 1.97 14.15
N PRO A 240 10.37 3.08 14.89
CA PRO A 240 10.35 3.08 16.35
C PRO A 240 9.02 2.61 16.95
N GLU A 241 9.09 1.99 18.13
CA GLU A 241 7.90 1.62 18.91
C GLU A 241 7.38 2.82 19.72
N ALA A 242 6.17 3.28 19.42
CA ALA A 242 5.51 4.39 20.12
C ALA A 242 5.42 4.23 21.65
N THR A 243 5.40 2.99 22.14
CA THR A 243 5.41 2.65 23.57
C THR A 243 6.73 2.93 24.26
N THR A 244 7.83 3.08 23.51
CA THR A 244 9.17 3.33 24.06
C THR A 244 9.64 4.77 23.82
N MET A 245 8.95 5.50 22.95
CA MET A 245 9.29 6.88 22.63
C MET A 245 8.76 7.84 23.70
N LYS A 246 9.59 8.81 24.10
CA LYS A 246 9.20 9.89 25.03
C LYS A 246 9.61 11.25 24.49
N LEU A 247 8.75 12.24 24.69
CA LEU A 247 8.97 13.61 24.25
C LEU A 247 8.60 14.57 25.38
N ASN A 248 9.60 15.24 25.94
CA ASN A 248 9.41 16.15 27.06
C ASN A 248 9.78 17.57 26.65
N PHE A 249 8.84 18.51 26.74
CA PHE A 249 9.08 19.92 26.50
C PHE A 249 9.45 20.59 27.81
N THR A 250 10.74 20.95 27.96
CA THR A 250 11.29 21.50 29.20
C THR A 250 11.35 23.01 29.21
N ASN A 251 11.50 23.68 28.07
CA ASN A 251 11.47 25.14 28.01
C ASN A 251 11.19 25.60 26.57
N TRP A 252 11.04 26.90 26.36
CA TRP A 252 11.05 27.48 25.01
C TRP A 252 12.32 27.08 24.28
N ASN A 253 12.12 26.46 23.12
CA ASN A 253 13.17 25.95 22.23
C ASN A 253 13.92 24.71 22.71
N THR A 254 13.60 24.13 23.88
CA THR A 254 14.29 22.94 24.38
C THR A 254 13.33 21.78 24.59
N ILE A 255 13.69 20.62 24.07
CA ILE A 255 13.02 19.35 24.32
C ILE A 255 14.02 18.30 24.80
N ILE A 256 13.55 17.32 25.56
CA ILE A 256 14.27 16.08 25.83
C ILE A 256 13.57 14.98 25.04
N LEU A 257 14.34 14.29 24.22
CA LEU A 257 13.86 13.27 23.30
C LEU A 257 14.43 11.90 23.68
N SER A 258 13.57 10.88 23.69
CA SER A 258 13.97 9.48 23.78
C SER A 258 13.32 8.66 22.67
N ILE A 259 14.15 8.07 21.81
CA ILE A 259 13.81 7.07 20.80
C ILE A 259 14.85 5.94 20.89
N PRO A 260 14.62 4.95 21.77
CA PRO A 260 15.62 3.91 22.06
C PRO A 260 16.04 3.11 20.84
N SER A 261 15.13 2.85 19.89
CA SER A 261 15.44 2.10 18.66
C SER A 261 16.43 2.79 17.72
N LYS A 262 16.67 4.10 17.92
CA LYS A 262 17.62 4.92 17.16
C LYS A 262 18.81 5.33 18.03
N ASN A 263 19.00 4.70 19.20
CA ASN A 263 20.02 5.04 20.20
C ASN A 263 19.92 6.47 20.75
N ILE A 264 18.75 7.09 20.67
CA ILE A 264 18.50 8.42 21.25
C ILE A 264 17.87 8.19 22.62
N ILE A 265 18.60 8.44 23.69
CA ILE A 265 18.11 8.21 25.07
C ILE A 265 18.30 9.50 25.86
N ASN A 266 17.18 10.12 26.24
CA ASN A 266 17.11 11.36 27.01
C ASN A 266 18.06 12.46 26.50
N GLN A 267 18.16 12.60 25.18
CA GLN A 267 19.02 13.62 24.57
C GLN A 267 18.29 14.95 24.54
N GLU A 268 18.99 16.01 24.92
CA GLU A 268 18.47 17.37 24.86
C GLU A 268 18.63 17.92 23.43
N VAL A 269 17.53 18.43 22.88
CA VAL A 269 17.52 19.11 21.59
C VAL A 269 17.13 20.57 21.83
N ASN A 270 18.10 21.45 21.61
CA ASN A 270 17.91 22.89 21.68
C ASN A 270 17.78 23.49 20.26
N PHE A 271 16.57 23.92 19.91
CA PHE A 271 16.25 24.55 18.63
C PHE A 271 16.85 25.97 18.48
N GLY A 272 17.29 26.60 19.57
CA GLY A 272 17.90 27.94 19.56
C GLY A 272 17.00 28.97 18.88
N LYS A 273 17.48 29.58 17.79
CA LYS A 273 16.74 30.60 17.01
C LYS A 273 15.65 29.99 16.10
N ARG A 274 15.53 28.67 16.01
CA ARG A 274 14.61 27.94 15.11
C ARG A 274 13.22 27.78 15.75
N THR A 275 12.62 28.89 16.15
CA THR A 275 11.38 28.95 16.95
C THR A 275 10.16 28.39 16.21
N THR A 276 10.12 28.50 14.88
CA THR A 276 8.99 27.99 14.07
C THR A 276 8.88 26.47 14.08
N GLN A 277 10.00 25.76 14.05
CA GLN A 277 10.01 24.29 14.09
C GLN A 277 9.61 23.78 15.48
N PHE A 278 10.12 24.42 16.54
CA PHE A 278 9.70 24.12 17.90
C PHE A 278 8.20 24.37 18.09
N ASN A 279 7.69 25.53 17.67
CA ASN A 279 6.27 25.88 17.78
C ASN A 279 5.39 24.86 17.05
N ASN A 280 5.74 24.50 15.82
CA ASN A 280 5.00 23.47 15.07
C ASN A 280 5.03 22.10 15.77
N LEU A 281 6.18 21.68 16.31
CA LEU A 281 6.29 20.43 17.06
C LEU A 281 5.44 20.45 18.35
N LEU A 282 5.43 21.58 19.06
CA LEU A 282 4.61 21.79 20.25
C LEU A 282 3.12 21.75 19.92
N LYS A 283 2.69 22.35 18.80
CA LYS A 283 1.31 22.24 18.29
C LYS A 283 0.88 20.78 18.10
N PHE A 284 1.74 19.95 17.50
CA PHE A 284 1.48 18.52 17.34
C PHE A 284 1.38 17.81 18.69
N ALA A 285 2.28 18.12 19.63
CA ALA A 285 2.31 17.51 20.95
C ALA A 285 1.06 17.84 21.78
N ILE A 286 0.65 19.11 21.84
CA ILE A 286 -0.56 19.54 22.54
C ILE A 286 -1.79 18.84 21.96
N ARG A 287 -1.90 18.81 20.63
CA ARG A 287 -3.05 18.19 19.96
C ARG A 287 -3.09 16.68 20.18
N ARG A 288 -1.93 16.01 20.21
CA ARG A 288 -1.85 14.59 20.50
C ARG A 288 -2.16 14.28 21.98
N LYS A 289 -1.74 15.13 22.91
CA LYS A 289 -1.91 14.91 24.36
C LYS A 289 -3.34 15.22 24.85
N PHE A 290 -3.93 16.31 24.37
CA PHE A 290 -5.17 16.86 24.95
C PHE A 290 -6.39 16.81 24.02
N ALA A 291 -6.22 16.71 22.69
CA ALA A 291 -7.39 16.70 21.80
C ALA A 291 -8.07 15.32 21.76
N PRO A 292 -9.41 15.27 21.61
CA PRO A 292 -10.13 14.01 21.36
C PRO A 292 -9.69 13.36 20.05
N GLU A 293 -9.87 12.03 19.91
CA GLU A 293 -9.33 11.23 18.80
C GLU A 293 -9.63 11.80 17.40
N ASN A 294 -10.80 12.40 17.22
CA ASN A 294 -11.22 13.01 15.94
C ASN A 294 -10.47 14.31 15.59
N GLN A 295 -9.77 14.92 16.54
CA GLN A 295 -9.10 16.22 16.40
C GLN A 295 -7.59 16.15 16.72
N MET A 296 -7.03 14.97 16.98
CA MET A 296 -5.59 14.76 17.24
C MET A 296 -4.66 15.09 16.05
N CYS A 297 -5.22 15.42 14.89
CA CYS A 297 -4.46 15.61 13.64
C CYS A 297 -4.37 17.08 13.27
N ILE A 298 -3.26 17.46 12.63
CA ILE A 298 -3.03 18.78 12.05
C ILE A 298 -3.07 18.68 10.53
N GLU A 299 -3.73 19.66 9.90
CA GLU A 299 -3.82 19.81 8.46
C GLU A 299 -2.58 20.52 7.89
N VAL A 300 -1.90 19.86 6.95
CA VAL A 300 -0.60 20.28 6.39
C VAL A 300 -0.69 20.48 4.87
N TYR A 301 -1.24 21.62 4.46
CA TYR A 301 -1.37 22.05 3.06
C TYR A 301 -1.47 23.57 2.98
N ASN A 302 -1.43 24.13 1.75
CA ASN A 302 -1.56 25.57 1.57
C ASN A 302 -2.98 26.04 1.97
N GLY A 303 -3.08 26.83 3.04
CA GLY A 303 -4.36 27.19 3.69
C GLY A 303 -4.75 26.32 4.88
N GLY A 304 -3.99 25.26 5.17
CA GLY A 304 -4.07 24.52 6.42
C GLY A 304 -3.26 25.19 7.54
N GLU A 305 -3.28 24.59 8.73
CA GLU A 305 -2.59 25.15 9.90
C GLU A 305 -1.06 25.17 9.74
N ILE A 306 -0.52 24.17 9.04
CA ILE A 306 0.89 24.17 8.61
C ILE A 306 0.91 24.22 7.08
N VAL A 307 1.51 25.29 6.55
CA VAL A 307 1.42 25.64 5.13
C VAL A 307 2.01 24.58 4.19
N SER A 308 3.00 23.81 4.64
CA SER A 308 3.73 22.86 3.78
C SER A 308 4.31 21.67 4.54
N GLN A 309 4.39 20.53 3.87
CA GLN A 309 5.10 19.34 4.36
C GLN A 309 6.59 19.61 4.62
N THR A 310 7.16 20.62 3.96
CA THR A 310 8.55 21.05 4.17
C THR A 310 8.82 21.43 5.63
N TYR A 311 7.82 21.95 6.34
CA TYR A 311 7.96 22.27 7.76
C TYR A 311 8.10 21.02 8.64
N LEU A 312 7.44 19.91 8.26
CA LEU A 312 7.60 18.63 8.96
C LEU A 312 9.03 18.11 8.76
N THR A 313 9.52 18.11 7.53
CA THR A 313 10.89 17.66 7.22
C THR A 313 11.92 18.52 7.96
N ARG A 314 11.73 19.84 8.00
CA ARG A 314 12.63 20.76 8.74
C ARG A 314 12.70 20.50 10.24
N ILE A 315 11.61 20.05 10.88
CA ILE A 315 11.65 19.67 12.31
C ILE A 315 12.64 18.51 12.48
N ILE A 316 12.54 17.50 11.62
CA ILE A 316 13.36 16.30 11.68
C ILE A 316 14.81 16.60 11.33
N ASP A 317 15.05 17.35 10.25
CA ASP A 317 16.39 17.77 9.84
C ASP A 317 17.09 18.56 10.95
N ASN A 318 16.35 19.44 11.64
CA ASN A 318 16.88 20.18 12.79
C ASN A 318 17.30 19.24 13.91
N ILE A 319 16.44 18.30 14.31
CA ILE A 319 16.74 17.33 15.37
C ILE A 319 17.98 16.52 14.99
N ASN A 320 18.02 15.97 13.78
CA ASN A 320 19.16 15.18 13.27
C ASN A 320 20.46 16.00 13.27
N THR A 321 20.39 17.27 12.87
CA THR A 321 21.56 18.17 12.85
C THR A 321 22.04 18.49 14.26
N ILE A 322 21.12 18.77 15.19
CA ILE A 322 21.47 19.12 16.58
C ILE A 322 22.08 17.92 17.30
N LEU A 323 21.52 16.73 17.10
CA LEU A 323 21.99 15.50 17.71
C LEU A 323 23.20 14.87 16.99
N SER A 324 23.61 15.41 15.84
CA SER A 324 24.74 14.93 15.03
C SER A 324 24.69 13.42 14.80
N LEU A 325 23.52 12.90 14.44
CA LEU A 325 23.29 11.47 14.31
C LEU A 325 23.98 10.89 13.06
N ASP A 326 24.59 9.72 13.22
CA ASP A 326 25.11 8.91 12.11
C ASP A 326 24.02 8.57 11.10
N GLU A 327 24.39 8.30 9.84
CA GLU A 327 23.43 8.11 8.75
C GLU A 327 22.38 7.02 9.03
N GLU A 328 22.76 5.95 9.73
CA GLU A 328 21.86 4.85 10.11
C GLU A 328 20.92 5.21 11.28
N ALA A 329 21.35 6.14 12.15
CA ALA A 329 20.62 6.60 13.33
C ALA A 329 19.77 7.83 13.05
N LYS A 330 19.87 8.44 11.85
CA LYS A 330 19.02 9.56 11.44
C LYS A 330 17.55 9.19 11.60
N ILE A 331 16.81 10.14 12.16
CA ILE A 331 15.37 10.06 12.31
C ILE A 331 14.75 10.40 10.97
N ASP A 332 13.82 9.58 10.51
CA ASP A 332 13.01 9.87 9.33
C ASP A 332 11.69 10.55 9.72
N ARG A 333 11.04 11.23 8.77
CA ARG A 333 9.72 11.85 9.02
C ARG A 333 8.69 10.85 9.53
N ASN A 334 8.71 9.63 9.00
CA ASN A 334 7.78 8.58 9.38
C ASN A 334 8.07 8.02 10.79
N ASP A 335 9.26 8.29 11.36
CA ASP A 335 9.59 7.92 12.74
C ASP A 335 8.85 8.80 13.75
N PHE A 336 8.58 10.06 13.39
CA PHE A 336 7.94 11.05 14.26
C PHE A 336 6.47 11.29 13.96
N PHE A 337 6.09 11.25 12.68
CA PHE A 337 4.76 11.65 12.22
C PHE A 337 4.04 10.52 11.49
N THR A 338 2.75 10.35 11.80
CA THR A 338 1.84 9.46 11.08
C THR A 338 1.01 10.28 10.09
N PHE A 339 1.00 9.89 8.82
CA PHE A 339 0.15 10.52 7.81
C PHE A 339 -1.23 9.85 7.72
N ILE A 340 -2.28 10.49 8.21
CA ILE A 340 -3.61 9.85 8.32
C ILE A 340 -4.42 9.94 7.02
N GLY A 341 -4.06 10.86 6.12
CA GLY A 341 -4.78 11.09 4.86
C GLY A 341 -5.31 12.52 4.72
N GLN A 342 -5.66 12.96 3.49
CA GLN A 342 -6.18 14.32 3.22
C GLN A 342 -5.26 15.42 3.78
N ALA A 343 -3.94 15.26 3.62
CA ALA A 343 -2.94 16.17 4.17
C ALA A 343 -2.94 16.29 5.72
N LYS A 344 -3.56 15.34 6.45
CA LYS A 344 -3.56 15.31 7.92
C LYS A 344 -2.41 14.48 8.47
N TYR A 345 -1.73 15.04 9.46
CA TYR A 345 -0.62 14.40 10.17
C TYR A 345 -0.90 14.36 11.67
N SER A 346 -0.40 13.35 12.35
CA SER A 346 -0.38 13.28 13.81
C SER A 346 1.00 12.89 14.31
N LEU A 347 1.29 13.19 15.57
CA LEU A 347 2.52 12.75 16.24
C LEU A 347 2.41 11.26 16.59
N ARG A 348 3.48 10.48 16.39
CA ARG A 348 3.51 9.03 16.68
C ARG A 348 3.58 8.69 18.16
N PHE A 349 4.03 9.62 19.00
CA PHE A 349 4.17 9.39 20.43
C PHE A 349 2.79 9.17 21.07
N LEU A 350 2.75 8.30 22.08
CA LEU A 350 1.54 8.10 22.87
C LEU A 350 1.27 9.33 23.74
N PRO A 351 0.00 9.71 23.97
CA PRO A 351 -0.36 10.85 24.82
C PRO A 351 0.30 10.81 26.20
N GLU A 352 0.39 9.60 26.79
CA GLU A 352 1.00 9.32 28.09
C GLU A 352 2.52 9.53 28.14
N HIS A 353 3.19 9.56 26.99
CA HIS A 353 4.64 9.71 26.86
C HIS A 353 5.06 11.08 26.32
N ILE A 354 4.11 12.01 26.22
CA ILE A 354 4.36 13.40 25.86
C ILE A 354 4.23 14.19 27.15
N ASP A 355 5.29 14.84 27.62
CA ASP A 355 5.23 15.75 28.75
C ASP A 355 5.49 17.17 28.32
N ILE A 356 4.68 18.10 28.81
CA ILE A 356 4.77 19.53 28.48
C ILE A 356 4.79 20.27 29.80
N GLN A 357 5.82 21.09 30.04
CA GLN A 357 5.86 21.90 31.24
C GLN A 357 4.63 22.83 31.33
N PRO A 358 3.97 22.92 32.50
CA PRO A 358 2.76 23.73 32.65
C PRO A 358 2.95 25.22 32.34
N SER A 359 4.10 25.79 32.72
CA SER A 359 4.46 27.18 32.42
C SER A 359 4.49 27.44 30.90
N LEU A 360 5.21 26.59 30.16
CA LEU A 360 5.29 26.65 28.71
C LEU A 360 3.91 26.51 28.07
N LEU A 361 3.08 25.59 28.59
CA LEU A 361 1.73 25.37 28.07
C LEU A 361 0.87 26.63 28.25
N GLN A 362 0.90 27.26 29.44
CA GLN A 362 0.16 28.49 29.69
C GLN A 362 0.62 29.62 28.78
N GLU A 363 1.93 29.84 28.65
CA GLU A 363 2.48 30.87 27.76
C GLU A 363 2.08 30.65 26.30
N PHE A 364 2.08 29.39 25.84
CA PHE A 364 1.69 29.03 24.49
C PHE A 364 0.23 29.39 24.17
N ILE A 365 -0.67 29.12 25.11
CA ILE A 365 -2.11 29.38 24.97
C ILE A 365 -2.42 30.88 24.95
N HIS A 366 -1.70 31.67 25.76
CA HIS A 366 -1.91 33.11 25.87
C HIS A 366 -1.31 33.88 24.69
N ASN A 367 -0.60 33.21 23.79
CA ASN A 367 -0.11 33.81 22.56
C ASN A 367 -1.27 34.03 21.56
N LEU A 368 -1.33 35.22 20.97
CA LEU A 368 -2.40 35.69 20.08
C LEU A 368 -2.61 34.78 18.86
N ASP A 369 -1.59 34.03 18.45
CA ASP A 369 -1.61 33.16 17.28
C ASP A 369 -2.27 31.78 17.55
N ASN A 370 -2.54 31.41 18.80
CA ASN A 370 -2.99 30.05 19.17
C ASN A 370 -4.30 29.96 20.00
N PRO A 371 -5.30 30.86 19.87
CA PRO A 371 -6.47 30.86 20.72
C PRO A 371 -7.29 29.56 20.61
N SER A 372 -7.25 28.88 19.46
CA SER A 372 -7.94 27.61 19.21
C SER A 372 -7.46 26.46 20.10
N TYR A 373 -6.27 26.55 20.69
CA TYR A 373 -5.71 25.49 21.54
C TYR A 373 -6.20 25.54 22.98
N THR A 374 -6.77 26.66 23.44
CA THR A 374 -7.44 26.79 24.75
C THR A 374 -8.50 25.71 24.95
N VAL A 375 -9.26 25.41 23.89
CA VAL A 375 -10.42 24.51 23.90
C VAL A 375 -10.02 23.06 24.22
N PHE A 376 -8.81 22.63 23.83
CA PHE A 376 -8.34 21.27 24.09
C PHE A 376 -7.88 21.08 25.53
N ILE A 377 -7.38 22.14 26.15
CA ILE A 377 -6.72 22.09 27.45
C ILE A 377 -7.72 22.29 28.58
N ASN A 378 -8.77 23.09 28.37
CA ASN A 378 -9.81 23.32 29.37
C ASN A 378 -10.86 22.19 29.46
N ASN A 379 -10.85 21.24 28.51
CA ASN A 379 -11.80 20.12 28.44
C ASN A 379 -11.24 18.80 29.01
N ASN A 380 -10.01 18.81 29.54
CA ASN A 380 -9.41 17.73 30.33
C ASN A 380 -9.04 18.27 31.70
#